data_AF-A0A963DLC7-F1
#
_entry.id   AF-A0A963DLC7-F1
#
_cell.length_a   1.000
_cell.length_b   1.000
_cell.length_c   1.000
_cell.angle_alpha   90.00
_cell.angle_beta   90.00
_cell.angle_gamma   90.00
#
_symmetry.space_group_name_H-M   'P 1'
#
loop_
_entity.id
_entity.type
_entity.pdbx_description
1 polymer ?
#
loop_
_entity_poly.entity_id
_entity_poly.type
_entity_poly.pdbx_seq_one_letter_code
_entity_poly.pdbx_strand_id
1 'polypeptide(L)' 'MRFFTFRFLTNNEQRKHVAKTLNTVALGQLAAFGYAGLSNGNWSMMGVSVALAVLLELLALRLLRNLGDSL' A
#
# COMPACT_ATOMS: atom_id res chain seq x y z
N MET A 1 -13.57 -5.64 -35.31
CA MET A 1 -13.73 -6.30 -33.98
C MET A 1 -12.47 -6.05 -33.15
N ARG A 2 -12.53 -5.16 -32.15
CA ARG A 2 -11.42 -4.81 -31.23
C ARG A 2 -11.86 -5.17 -29.80
N PHE A 3 -11.56 -6.39 -29.34
CA PHE A 3 -11.99 -6.86 -28.01
C PHE A 3 -10.84 -7.28 -27.07
N PHE A 4 -9.58 -7.13 -27.47
CA PHE A 4 -8.46 -7.70 -26.70
C PHE A 4 -7.72 -6.73 -25.78
N THR A 5 -7.98 -5.42 -25.82
CA THR A 5 -7.23 -4.44 -25.01
C THR A 5 -7.74 -4.27 -23.58
N PHE A 6 -8.98 -4.65 -23.28
CA PHE A 6 -9.58 -4.36 -21.97
C PHE A 6 -8.98 -5.13 -20.80
N ARG A 7 -8.51 -6.36 -21.03
CA ARG A 7 -8.05 -7.25 -19.94
C ARG A 7 -6.72 -6.81 -19.31
N PHE A 8 -5.86 -6.13 -20.09
CA PHE A 8 -4.61 -5.56 -19.60
C PHE A 8 -4.84 -4.21 -18.89
N LEU A 9 -5.70 -3.36 -19.47
CA LEU A 9 -6.07 -2.06 -18.88
C LEU A 9 -6.80 -2.24 -17.53
N THR A 10 -7.74 -3.17 -17.42
CA THR A 10 -8.44 -3.46 -16.15
C THR A 10 -7.53 -4.01 -15.07
N ASN A 11 -6.55 -4.86 -15.42
CA ASN A 11 -5.59 -5.39 -14.46
C ASN A 11 -4.63 -4.30 -13.94
N ASN A 12 -4.24 -3.36 -14.79
CA ASN A 12 -3.41 -2.22 -14.39
C ASN A 12 -4.19 -1.25 -13.48
N GLU A 13 -5.46 -0.96 -13.80
CA GLU A 13 -6.32 -0.13 -12.95
C GLU A 13 -6.66 -0.81 -11.61
N GLN A 14 -6.92 -2.12 -11.59
CA GLN A 14 -7.09 -2.88 -10.34
C GLN A 14 -5.84 -2.85 -9.47
N ARG A 15 -4.64 -3.01 -10.07
CA ARG A 15 -3.38 -2.96 -9.31
C ARG A 15 -3.08 -1.58 -8.75
N LYS A 16 -3.39 -0.50 -9.49
CA LYS A 16 -3.34 0.87 -8.95
C LYS A 16 -4.33 1.05 -7.80
N HIS A 17 -5.54 0.52 -7.93
CA HIS A 17 -6.55 0.59 -6.87
C HIS A 17 -6.10 -0.15 -5.62
N VAL A 18 -5.53 -1.36 -5.76
CA VAL A 18 -4.96 -2.13 -4.66
C VAL A 18 -3.79 -1.40 -3.99
N ALA A 19 -2.88 -0.80 -4.76
CA ALA A 19 -1.78 -0.01 -4.22
C ALA A 19 -2.29 1.22 -3.43
N LYS A 20 -3.33 1.91 -3.95
CA LYS A 20 -3.97 3.04 -3.25
C LYS A 20 -4.65 2.60 -1.95
N THR A 21 -5.36 1.47 -1.98
CA THR A 21 -6.01 0.91 -0.77
C THR A 21 -4.98 0.49 0.27
N LEU A 22 -3.88 -0.17 -0.15
CA LEU A 22 -2.77 -0.54 0.74
C LEU A 22 -2.16 0.68 1.43
N ASN A 23 -1.96 1.78 0.68
CA ASN A 23 -1.41 3.01 1.26
C ASN A 23 -2.39 3.66 2.24
N THR A 24 -3.69 3.72 1.92
CA THR A 24 -4.72 4.21 2.85
C THR A 24 -4.79 3.37 4.13
N VAL A 25 -4.67 2.04 4.01
CA VAL A 25 -4.65 1.13 5.18
C VAL A 25 -3.38 1.35 6.01
N ALA A 26 -2.22 1.50 5.37
CA ALA A 26 -0.95 1.78 6.05
C ALA A 26 -1.00 3.11 6.83
N LEU A 27 -1.52 4.17 6.23
CA LEU A 27 -1.72 5.46 6.89
C LEU A 27 -2.74 5.36 8.03
N GLY A 28 -3.84 4.64 7.81
CA GLY A 28 -4.86 4.41 8.85
C GLY A 28 -4.32 3.67 10.06
N GLN A 29 -3.51 2.61 9.84
CA GLN A 29 -2.90 1.86 10.94
C GLN A 29 -1.86 2.71 11.68
N LEU A 30 -1.08 3.51 10.96
CA LEU A 30 -0.02 4.33 11.56
C LEU A 30 -0.65 5.46 12.36
N ALA A 31 -1.73 6.05 11.86
CA ALA A 31 -2.53 7.02 12.62
C ALA A 31 -3.15 6.39 13.88
N ALA A 32 -3.71 5.18 13.82
CA ALA A 32 -4.33 4.56 14.98
C ALA A 32 -3.32 4.04 16.01
N PHE A 33 -2.42 3.14 15.58
CA PHE A 33 -1.49 2.44 16.47
C PHE A 33 -0.20 3.21 16.71
N GLY A 34 0.24 4.03 15.75
CA GLY A 34 1.36 4.96 15.97
C GLY A 34 0.98 6.05 16.97
N TYR A 35 -0.21 6.64 16.86
CA TYR A 35 -0.69 7.61 17.85
C TYR A 35 -0.92 6.97 19.23
N ALA A 36 -1.55 5.79 19.28
CA ALA A 36 -1.72 5.07 20.54
C ALA A 36 -0.38 4.65 21.19
N GLY A 37 0.62 4.28 20.38
CA GLY A 37 1.97 3.99 20.85
C GLY A 37 2.66 5.25 21.40
N LEU A 38 2.51 6.38 20.72
CA LEU A 38 3.04 7.67 21.15
C LEU A 38 2.38 8.14 22.46
N SER A 39 1.04 8.07 22.55
CA SER A 39 0.27 8.57 23.70
C SER A 39 0.51 7.74 24.96
N ASN A 40 0.77 6.44 24.82
CA ASN A 40 1.04 5.53 25.93
C ASN A 40 2.54 5.38 26.24
N GLY A 41 3.42 6.12 25.55
CA GLY A 41 4.87 5.98 25.71
C GLY A 41 5.40 4.60 25.30
N ASN A 42 4.63 3.82 24.54
CA ASN A 42 5.01 2.48 24.10
C ASN A 42 5.71 2.54 22.74
N TRP A 43 7.00 2.90 22.79
CA TRP A 43 7.86 3.04 21.63
C TRP A 43 8.00 1.77 20.80
N SER A 44 7.89 0.59 21.43
CA SER A 44 7.93 -0.69 20.70
C SER A 44 6.74 -0.85 19.76
N MET A 45 5.53 -0.53 20.24
CA MET A 45 4.30 -0.57 19.44
C MET A 45 4.30 0.47 18.32
N MET A 46 4.85 1.65 18.60
CA MET A 46 5.06 2.69 17.59
C MET A 46 6.04 2.21 16.51
N GLY A 47 7.19 1.65 16.91
CA GLY A 47 8.20 1.12 15.98
C GLY A 47 7.65 -0.01 15.10
N VAL A 48 6.88 -0.94 15.67
CA VAL A 48 6.21 -2.01 14.92
C VAL A 48 5.19 -1.43 13.93
N SER A 49 4.39 -0.43 14.33
CA SER A 49 3.39 0.18 13.44
C SER A 49 4.02 0.93 12.28
N VAL A 50 5.13 1.64 12.54
CA VAL A 50 5.91 2.31 11.49
C VAL A 50 6.53 1.28 10.55
N ALA A 51 7.17 0.23 11.09
CA ALA A 51 7.75 -0.84 10.28
C ALA A 51 6.69 -1.52 9.39
N LEU A 52 5.50 -1.79 9.92
CA LEU A 52 4.40 -2.37 9.17
C LEU A 52 3.91 -1.42 8.07
N ALA A 53 3.89 -0.11 8.32
CA ALA A 53 3.48 0.86 7.31
C ALA A 53 4.48 0.94 6.16
N VAL A 54 5.77 0.94 6.48
CA VAL A 54 6.86 0.89 5.48
C VAL A 54 6.78 -0.40 4.66
N LEU A 55 6.51 -1.55 5.28
CA LEU A 55 6.35 -2.81 4.55
C LEU A 55 5.16 -2.77 3.58
N LEU A 56 4.02 -2.23 3.99
CA LEU A 56 2.86 -2.07 3.11
C LEU A 56 3.13 -1.09 1.97
N GLU A 57 3.86 -0.01 2.23
CA GLU A 57 4.27 0.96 1.22
C GLU A 57 5.25 0.36 0.21
N LEU A 58 6.25 -0.40 0.68
CA LEU A 58 7.16 -1.17 -0.18
C LEU A 58 6.41 -2.19 -1.03
N LEU A 59 5.40 -2.84 -0.47
CA LEU A 59 4.58 -3.82 -1.18
C LEU A 59 3.73 -3.13 -2.26
N ALA A 60 3.16 -1.96 -1.97
CA ALA A 60 2.44 -1.14 -2.94
C ALA A 60 3.37 -0.64 -4.07
N LEU A 61 4.57 -0.18 -3.73
CA LEU A 61 5.60 0.23 -4.71
C LEU A 61 6.06 -0.94 -5.58
N ARG A 62 6.23 -2.14 -5.01
CA ARG A 62 6.58 -3.34 -5.77
C ARG A 62 5.45 -3.76 -6.72
N LEU A 63 4.20 -3.61 -6.28
CA LEU A 63 3.01 -3.84 -7.11
C LEU A 63 2.95 -2.87 -8.31
N LEU A 64 3.30 -1.60 -8.08
CA LEU A 64 3.36 -0.57 -9.11
C LEU A 64 4.57 -0.73 -10.03
N ARG A 65 5.74 -1.14 -9.52
CA ARG A 65 6.95 -1.36 -10.33
C ARG A 65 6.76 -2.46 -11.37
N ASN A 66 6.09 -3.55 -10.99
CA ASN A 66 5.71 -4.61 -11.95
C ASN A 66 4.76 -4.12 -13.07
N LEU A 67 4.09 -2.97 -12.92
CA LEU A 67 3.32 -2.35 -14.00
C LEU A 67 4.21 -1.51 -14.92
N GLY A 68 5.21 -0.82 -14.36
CA GLY A 68 6.13 0.03 -15.11
C GLY A 68 7.07 -0.73 -16.03
N ASP A 69 7.48 -1.95 -15.66
CA ASP A 69 8.36 -2.81 -16.47
C ASP A 69 7.64 -3.48 -17.66
N SER A 70 6.34 -3.22 -17.87
CA SER A 70 5.52 -3.81 -18.96
C SER A 70 5.18 -2.83 -20.10
N LEU A 71 5.82 -1.65 -20.10
CA LEU A 71 5.68 -0.57 -21.09
C LEU A 71 6.99 -0.43 -21.89
#